data_AF-A0A9D8GCK2-F1
#
_entry.id   AF-A0A9D8GCK2-F1
#
_cell.length_a   1.000
_cell.length_b   1.000
_cell.length_c   1.000
_cell.angle_alpha   90.00
_cell.angle_beta   90.00
_cell.angle_gamma   90.00
#
_symmetry.space_group_name_H-M   'P 1'
#
loop_
_entity.id
_entity.type
_entity.pdbx_description
1 polymer ?
#
loop_
_entity_poly.entity_id
_entity_poly.type
_entity_poly.pdbx_seq_one_letter_code
_entity_poly.pdbx_strand_id
1 'polypeptide(L)'
;MEALVRSEVAAIVEDHREHGNLGGLIYLMGLKRPDHFLPLYIGKAETLGRGDKNFSANLKNLSRDTSKFARWGDGYAYHVGDLSACVLHGHPADKQTDKYRDWARALFLQAPTDRPVLREQVWFWAKAWDQRWSGIWKELGPTRLAFLEYTLIGVASMISANLLNREGRQRSA
;
A
#
# COMPACT_ATOMS: atom_id res chain seq x y z
N MET A 1 -1.77 4.82 -11.33
CA MET A 1 -1.56 4.89 -9.86
C MET A 1 -1.69 6.33 -9.37
N GLU A 2 -0.86 7.26 -9.82
CA GLU A 2 -0.77 8.60 -9.21
C GLU A 2 -2.11 9.37 -9.18
N ALA A 3 -2.76 9.51 -10.34
CA ALA A 3 -4.06 10.20 -10.44
C ALA A 3 -5.14 9.59 -9.51
N LEU A 4 -5.17 8.26 -9.39
CA LEU A 4 -6.11 7.55 -8.51
C LEU A 4 -5.83 7.89 -7.04
N VAL A 5 -4.57 7.79 -6.59
CA VAL A 5 -4.20 8.13 -5.21
C VAL A 5 -4.55 9.59 -4.90
N ARG A 6 -4.27 10.52 -5.82
CA ARG A 6 -4.61 11.94 -5.65
C ARG A 6 -6.11 12.16 -5.50
N SER A 7 -6.91 11.51 -6.34
CA SER A 7 -8.37 11.62 -6.29
C SER A 7 -8.94 11.11 -4.97
N GLU A 8 -8.54 9.91 -4.55
CA GLU A 8 -9.05 9.31 -3.30
C GLU A 8 -8.57 10.10 -2.06
N VAL A 9 -7.33 10.62 -2.07
CA VAL A 9 -6.83 11.44 -0.97
C VAL A 9 -7.50 12.81 -0.93
N ALA A 10 -7.86 13.40 -2.07
CA ALA A 10 -8.64 14.64 -2.08
C ALA A 10 -9.99 14.46 -1.37
N ALA A 11 -10.69 13.35 -1.61
CA ALA A 11 -11.92 13.02 -0.90
C ALA A 11 -11.70 12.87 0.61
N ILE A 12 -10.59 12.24 1.04
CA ILE A 12 -10.25 12.12 2.47
C ILE A 12 -9.99 13.49 3.11
N VAL A 13 -9.30 14.40 2.40
CA VAL A 13 -9.01 15.75 2.90
C VAL A 13 -10.29 16.58 3.06
N GLU A 14 -11.20 16.49 2.08
CA GLU A 14 -12.50 17.15 2.12
C GLU A 14 -13.36 16.62 3.26
N ASP A 15 -13.55 15.30 3.33
CA ASP A 15 -14.33 14.67 4.40
C ASP A 15 -13.77 14.96 5.79
N HIS A 16 -12.44 14.98 5.97
CA HIS A 16 -11.83 15.27 7.27
C HIS A 16 -12.16 16.68 7.79
N ARG A 17 -12.41 17.65 6.90
CA ARG A 17 -12.76 19.03 7.27
C ARG A 17 -14.22 19.16 7.70
N GLU A 18 -15.09 18.31 7.17
CA GLU A 18 -16.54 18.48 7.30
C GLU A 18 -17.20 17.43 8.20
N HIS A 19 -16.82 16.15 8.04
CA HIS A 19 -17.56 15.02 8.62
C HIS A 19 -16.67 14.03 9.39
N GLY A 20 -15.48 13.73 8.88
CA GLY A 20 -14.54 12.79 9.50
C GLY A 20 -14.94 11.30 9.42
N ASN A 21 -15.68 10.90 8.39
CA ASN A 21 -16.11 9.51 8.18
C ASN A 21 -15.03 8.64 7.53
N LEU A 22 -14.18 9.22 6.69
CA LEU A 22 -13.17 8.49 5.93
C LEU A 22 -11.95 8.20 6.81
N GLY A 23 -11.71 6.90 7.07
CA GLY A 23 -10.63 6.42 7.95
C GLY A 23 -9.24 6.45 7.31
N GLY A 24 -9.17 6.63 6.00
CA GLY A 24 -7.93 6.74 5.24
C GLY A 24 -8.03 6.07 3.89
N LEU A 25 -6.87 5.78 3.30
CA LEU A 25 -6.73 5.11 2.00
C LEU A 25 -6.41 3.64 2.22
N ILE A 26 -7.17 2.73 1.62
CA ILE A 26 -6.76 1.33 1.41
C ILE A 26 -6.23 1.20 -0.02
N TYR A 27 -5.18 0.41 -0.23
CA TYR A 27 -4.65 0.14 -1.56
C TYR A 27 -4.19 -1.31 -1.72
N LEU A 28 -4.24 -1.77 -2.96
CA LEU A 28 -3.91 -3.12 -3.40
C LEU A 28 -3.04 -3.04 -4.65
N MET A 29 -1.93 -3.75 -4.61
CA MET A 29 -1.07 -4.05 -5.75
C MET A 29 -1.28 -5.52 -6.13
N GLY A 30 -1.31 -5.84 -7.41
CA GLY A 30 -1.44 -7.23 -7.83
C GLY A 30 -1.38 -7.43 -9.34
N LEU A 31 -1.69 -8.64 -9.75
CA LEU A 31 -1.55 -9.11 -11.12
C LEU A 31 -2.93 -9.44 -11.67
N LYS A 32 -3.23 -8.91 -12.84
CA LYS A 32 -4.48 -9.22 -13.53
C LYS A 32 -4.29 -10.46 -14.39
N ARG A 33 -5.12 -11.48 -14.16
CA ARG A 33 -5.29 -12.64 -15.03
C ARG A 33 -6.65 -12.53 -15.73
N PRO A 34 -6.92 -13.33 -16.78
CA PRO A 34 -8.20 -13.28 -17.49
C PRO A 34 -9.42 -13.52 -16.60
N ASP A 35 -9.29 -14.40 -15.61
CA ASP A 35 -10.35 -14.94 -14.77
C ASP A 35 -10.28 -14.49 -13.30
N HIS A 36 -9.12 -14.03 -12.83
CA HIS A 36 -8.94 -13.60 -11.45
C HIS A 36 -7.88 -12.50 -11.29
N PHE A 37 -7.82 -11.93 -10.10
CA PHE A 37 -6.79 -10.99 -9.68
C PHE A 37 -5.94 -11.63 -8.59
N LEU A 38 -4.61 -11.64 -8.76
CA LEU A 38 -3.68 -12.17 -7.76
C LEU A 38 -3.09 -11.03 -6.93
N PRO A 39 -3.46 -10.90 -5.64
CA PRO A 39 -2.87 -9.88 -4.77
C PRO A 39 -1.37 -10.08 -4.59
N LEU A 40 -0.60 -9.01 -4.76
CA LEU A 40 0.82 -8.98 -4.40
C LEU A 40 1.06 -8.19 -3.13
N TYR A 41 0.34 -7.10 -2.88
CA TYR A 41 0.51 -6.35 -1.64
C TYR A 41 -0.74 -5.56 -1.29
N ILE A 42 -1.15 -5.59 -0.03
CA ILE A 42 -2.22 -4.76 0.52
C ILE A 42 -1.62 -3.83 1.56
N GLY A 43 -2.01 -2.57 1.54
CA GLY A 43 -1.61 -1.64 2.58
C GLY A 43 -2.59 -0.51 2.78
N LYS A 44 -2.37 0.26 3.84
CA LYS A 44 -3.16 1.45 4.16
C LYS A 44 -2.33 2.69 4.46
N ALA A 45 -2.98 3.85 4.34
CA ALA A 45 -2.54 5.11 4.92
C ALA A 45 -3.72 5.74 5.68
N GLU A 46 -3.61 5.86 7.01
CA GLU A 46 -4.69 6.37 7.86
C GLU A 46 -4.85 7.89 7.76
N THR A 47 -6.08 8.38 7.94
CA THR A 47 -6.42 9.81 8.00
C THR A 47 -5.71 10.51 9.16
N LEU A 48 -5.57 9.83 10.29
CA LEU A 48 -4.94 10.36 11.49
C LEU A 48 -3.54 9.77 11.65
N GLY A 49 -2.58 10.61 12.07
CA GLY A 49 -1.21 10.22 12.38
C GLY A 49 -1.08 9.55 13.74
N ARG A 50 0.14 9.09 14.05
CA ARG A 50 0.49 8.56 15.38
C ARG A 50 0.52 9.69 16.42
N GLY A 51 0.07 9.40 17.65
CA GLY A 51 0.08 10.36 18.76
C GLY A 51 -1.18 11.21 18.84
N ASP A 52 -1.02 12.53 18.80
CA ASP A 52 -2.05 13.57 19.00
C ASP A 52 -3.22 13.56 18.00
N LYS A 53 -3.33 12.51 17.17
CA LYS A 53 -4.39 12.31 16.16
C LYS A 53 -4.48 13.46 15.14
N ASN A 54 -3.37 14.17 14.89
CA ASN A 54 -3.27 15.15 13.81
C ASN A 54 -3.48 14.50 12.44
N PHE A 55 -3.93 15.28 11.45
CA PHE A 55 -4.04 14.81 10.07
C PHE A 55 -2.71 14.23 9.57
N SER A 56 -2.78 13.04 8.98
CA SER A 56 -1.62 12.23 8.61
C SER A 56 -0.72 12.95 7.61
N ALA A 57 0.57 13.03 7.93
CA ALA A 57 1.59 13.56 7.03
C ALA A 57 1.65 12.78 5.70
N ASN A 58 1.22 11.51 5.68
CA ASN A 58 1.20 10.70 4.47
C ASN A 58 0.14 11.16 3.45
N LEU A 59 -0.90 11.85 3.91
CA LEU A 59 -2.04 12.28 3.09
C LEU A 59 -2.07 13.79 2.87
N LYS A 60 -1.11 14.52 3.45
CA LYS A 60 -1.07 15.98 3.42
C LYS A 60 -0.39 16.50 2.17
N ASN A 61 -1.01 17.49 1.52
CA ASN A 61 -0.42 18.30 0.44
C ASN A 61 0.13 17.48 -0.74
N LEU A 62 -0.50 16.36 -1.10
CA LEU A 62 -0.02 15.52 -2.21
C LEU A 62 0.10 16.28 -3.53
N SER A 63 -0.70 17.33 -3.76
CA SER A 63 -0.61 18.22 -4.93
C SER A 63 0.73 18.93 -5.10
N ARG A 64 1.53 19.05 -4.03
CA ARG A 64 2.81 19.76 -4.01
C ARG A 64 3.99 18.90 -3.54
N ASP A 65 3.73 17.92 -2.67
CA ASP A 65 4.76 17.09 -2.05
C ASP A 65 4.40 15.60 -2.19
N THR A 66 5.21 14.88 -2.97
CA THR A 66 5.10 13.43 -3.18
C THR A 66 6.14 12.63 -2.40
N SER A 67 6.89 13.26 -1.49
CA SER A 67 7.94 12.58 -0.69
C SER A 67 7.40 11.45 0.19
N LYS A 68 6.11 11.49 0.56
CA LYS A 68 5.43 10.47 1.38
C LYS A 68 4.35 9.72 0.62
N PHE A 69 3.59 10.46 -0.19
CA PHE A 69 2.61 10.00 -1.17
C PHE A 69 1.77 8.78 -0.72
N ALA A 70 0.98 8.93 0.33
CA ALA A 70 0.17 7.85 0.89
C ALA A 70 0.97 6.56 1.16
N ARG A 71 2.18 6.71 1.69
CA ARG A 71 3.21 5.67 1.97
C ARG A 71 4.02 5.20 0.75
N TRP A 72 3.72 5.69 -0.45
CA TRP A 72 4.40 5.35 -1.71
C TRP A 72 5.45 6.38 -2.16
N GLY A 73 5.90 7.24 -1.26
CA GLY A 73 6.97 8.21 -1.54
C GLY A 73 8.32 7.59 -1.89
N ASP A 74 9.22 8.44 -2.39
CA ASP A 74 10.55 8.13 -2.90
C ASP A 74 11.68 8.23 -1.84
N GLY A 75 11.38 8.76 -0.65
CA GLY A 75 12.29 8.75 0.49
C GLY A 75 12.40 7.37 1.15
N TYR A 76 13.48 7.15 1.90
CA TYR A 76 13.60 5.97 2.75
C TYR A 76 12.46 5.89 3.78
N ALA A 77 12.05 4.68 4.15
CA ALA A 77 10.85 4.34 4.93
C ALA A 77 9.51 4.45 4.19
N TYR A 78 9.54 4.64 2.86
CA TYR A 78 8.39 4.61 1.96
C TYR A 78 8.58 3.59 0.83
N HIS A 79 7.48 3.07 0.28
CA HIS A 79 7.54 1.88 -0.58
C HIS A 79 8.40 2.06 -1.83
N VAL A 80 8.31 3.22 -2.51
CA VAL A 80 9.12 3.46 -3.72
C VAL A 80 10.57 3.71 -3.34
N GLY A 81 10.86 4.52 -2.32
CA GLY A 81 12.22 4.82 -1.90
C GLY A 81 13.00 3.59 -1.42
N ASP A 82 12.41 2.78 -0.54
CA ASP A 82 13.05 1.56 -0.05
C ASP A 82 13.16 0.48 -1.13
N LEU A 83 12.21 0.42 -2.08
CA LEU A 83 12.31 -0.49 -3.23
C LEU A 83 13.43 -0.06 -4.18
N SER A 84 13.52 1.23 -4.49
CA SER A 84 14.62 1.80 -5.28
C SER A 84 15.98 1.48 -4.67
N ALA A 85 16.09 1.52 -3.34
CA ALA A 85 17.32 1.16 -2.63
C ALA A 85 17.80 -0.27 -2.94
N CYS A 86 16.87 -1.21 -3.13
CA CYS A 86 17.16 -2.62 -3.42
C CYS A 86 17.23 -2.95 -4.91
N VAL A 87 16.68 -2.08 -5.78
CA VAL A 87 16.60 -2.31 -7.23
C VAL A 87 17.71 -1.59 -7.99
N LEU A 88 18.13 -0.41 -7.53
CA LEU A 88 19.13 0.43 -8.20
C LEU A 88 20.50 0.32 -7.51
N HIS A 89 21.56 0.61 -8.27
CA HIS A 89 22.90 0.74 -7.71
C HIS A 89 23.06 2.04 -6.89
N GLY A 90 24.09 2.09 -6.04
CA GLY A 90 24.53 3.33 -5.38
C GLY A 90 23.84 3.69 -4.06
N HIS A 91 22.86 2.91 -3.60
CA HIS A 91 22.23 3.15 -2.29
C HIS A 91 22.99 2.49 -1.13
N PRO A 92 23.04 3.13 0.06
CA PRO A 92 23.69 2.58 1.25
C PRO A 92 23.14 1.20 1.66
N ALA A 93 24.01 0.32 2.14
CA ALA A 93 23.64 -1.05 2.51
C ALA A 93 22.58 -1.12 3.63
N ASP A 94 22.61 -0.17 4.58
CA ASP A 94 21.66 -0.07 5.68
C ASP A 94 20.24 0.33 5.23
N LYS A 95 20.08 0.80 4.00
CA LYS A 95 18.79 1.13 3.39
C LYS A 95 18.19 -0.04 2.59
N GLN A 96 18.96 -1.09 2.36
CA GLN A 96 18.55 -2.25 1.57
C GLN A 96 17.95 -3.34 2.48
N THR A 97 16.73 -3.10 2.97
CA THR A 97 16.07 -4.04 3.90
C THR A 97 15.65 -5.34 3.23
N ASP A 98 15.61 -6.44 4.00
CA ASP A 98 15.20 -7.75 3.49
C ASP A 98 13.82 -7.73 2.84
N LYS A 99 12.88 -6.95 3.41
CA LYS A 99 11.52 -6.81 2.86
C LYS A 99 11.56 -6.36 1.40
N TYR A 100 12.30 -5.30 1.11
CA TYR A 100 12.34 -4.77 -0.25
C TYR A 100 13.34 -5.51 -1.16
N ARG A 101 14.29 -6.27 -0.60
CA ARG A 101 15.03 -7.28 -1.38
C ARG A 101 14.10 -8.37 -1.91
N ASP A 102 13.14 -8.82 -1.10
CA ASP A 102 12.14 -9.79 -1.55
C ASP A 102 11.24 -9.20 -2.64
N TRP A 103 10.79 -7.95 -2.45
CA TRP A 103 10.02 -7.24 -3.47
C TRP A 103 10.81 -7.08 -4.77
N ALA A 104 12.09 -6.69 -4.69
CA ALA A 104 12.94 -6.54 -5.86
C ALA A 104 13.05 -7.86 -6.64
N ARG A 105 13.29 -8.98 -5.95
CA ARG A 105 13.35 -10.33 -6.54
C ARG A 105 12.03 -10.75 -7.19
N ALA A 106 10.91 -10.48 -6.51
CA ALA A 106 9.58 -10.86 -6.97
C ALA A 106 9.11 -10.02 -8.17
N LEU A 107 9.41 -8.72 -8.20
CA LEU A 107 8.83 -7.78 -9.15
C LEU A 107 9.69 -7.57 -10.40
N PHE A 108 11.01 -7.63 -10.29
CA PHE A 108 11.92 -7.28 -11.39
C PHE A 108 12.66 -8.49 -11.94
N LEU A 109 12.94 -8.47 -13.25
CA LEU A 109 13.73 -9.52 -13.91
C LEU A 109 15.13 -9.66 -13.29
N GLN A 110 15.74 -8.51 -12.97
CA GLN A 110 17.05 -8.40 -12.36
C GLN A 110 17.08 -7.24 -11.36
N ALA A 111 17.79 -7.44 -10.25
CA ALA A 111 18.13 -6.42 -9.27
C ALA A 111 19.43 -6.84 -8.54
N PRO A 112 20.37 -5.92 -8.26
CA PRO A 112 20.36 -4.51 -8.66
C PRO A 112 20.61 -4.31 -10.17
N THR A 113 20.17 -3.18 -10.73
CA THR A 113 20.34 -2.80 -12.14
C THR A 113 20.15 -1.30 -12.36
N ASP A 114 20.76 -0.74 -13.42
CA ASP A 114 20.49 0.63 -13.88
C ASP A 114 19.24 0.72 -14.78
N ARG A 115 18.70 -0.42 -15.21
CA ARG A 115 17.57 -0.52 -16.14
C ARG A 115 16.51 -1.47 -15.58
N PRO A 116 15.73 -1.04 -14.58
CA PRO A 116 14.74 -1.90 -13.95
C PRO A 116 13.63 -2.28 -14.93
N VAL A 117 13.40 -3.59 -15.10
CA VAL A 117 12.33 -4.14 -15.93
C VAL A 117 11.47 -5.06 -15.06
N LEU A 118 10.17 -4.77 -14.99
CA LEU A 118 9.21 -5.63 -14.30
C LEU A 118 9.10 -6.98 -15.00
N ARG A 119 8.96 -8.06 -14.21
CA ARG A 119 8.68 -9.40 -14.75
C ARG A 119 7.35 -9.45 -15.49
N GLU A 120 6.38 -8.69 -15.01
CA GLU A 120 5.03 -8.59 -15.56
C GLU A 120 4.36 -7.28 -15.13
N GLN A 121 3.31 -6.88 -15.85
CA GLN A 121 2.56 -5.66 -15.54
C GLN A 121 1.89 -5.78 -14.17
N VAL A 122 2.31 -4.91 -13.26
CA VAL A 122 1.70 -4.77 -11.94
C VAL A 122 0.58 -3.74 -12.00
N TRP A 123 -0.59 -4.11 -11.47
CA TRP A 123 -1.76 -3.27 -11.38
C TRP A 123 -1.91 -2.71 -9.97
N PHE A 124 -2.45 -1.50 -9.88
CA PHE A 124 -2.66 -0.78 -8.63
C PHE A 124 -4.10 -0.31 -8.53
N TRP A 125 -4.71 -0.55 -7.37
CA TRP A 125 -6.03 -0.08 -6.98
C TRP A 125 -5.95 0.60 -5.61
N ALA A 126 -6.77 1.63 -5.41
CA ALA A 126 -6.90 2.30 -4.12
C ALA A 126 -8.30 2.87 -3.95
N LYS A 127 -8.71 3.04 -2.70
CA LYS A 127 -10.00 3.61 -2.33
C LYS A 127 -9.94 4.30 -0.97
N ALA A 128 -10.54 5.48 -0.88
CA ALA A 128 -10.85 6.12 0.39
C ALA A 128 -11.91 5.30 1.10
N TRP A 129 -11.61 4.89 2.33
CA TRP A 129 -12.44 3.94 3.06
C TRP A 129 -13.35 4.65 4.05
N ASP A 130 -14.65 4.54 3.83
CA ASP A 130 -15.67 4.98 4.77
C ASP A 130 -15.83 3.96 5.89
N GLN A 131 -15.67 4.40 7.14
CA GLN A 131 -15.76 3.54 8.31
C GLN A 131 -17.16 2.95 8.53
N ARG A 132 -18.18 3.46 7.83
CA ARG A 132 -19.55 2.94 7.83
C ARG A 132 -19.74 1.76 6.87
N TRP A 133 -18.81 1.54 5.94
CA TRP A 133 -18.91 0.42 5.00
C TRP A 133 -18.52 -0.90 5.67
N SER A 134 -19.18 -1.97 5.22
CA SER A 134 -18.78 -3.34 5.52
C SER A 134 -17.61 -3.77 4.63
N GLY A 135 -16.64 -4.45 5.24
CA GLY A 135 -15.56 -5.11 4.51
C GLY A 135 -16.02 -6.37 3.78
N ILE A 136 -15.09 -7.31 3.58
CA ILE A 136 -15.34 -8.57 2.87
C ILE A 136 -16.31 -9.53 3.58
N TRP A 137 -16.50 -9.37 4.89
CA TRP A 137 -17.48 -10.11 5.69
C TRP A 137 -18.58 -9.17 6.15
N LYS A 138 -19.74 -9.22 5.50
CA LYS A 138 -20.86 -8.30 5.76
C LYS A 138 -21.44 -8.49 7.16
N GLU A 139 -21.33 -9.69 7.70
CA GLU A 139 -21.82 -10.11 9.01
C GLU A 139 -21.10 -9.38 10.15
N LEU A 140 -19.88 -8.87 9.90
CA LEU A 140 -19.11 -8.08 10.88
C LEU A 140 -19.55 -6.61 10.93
N GLY A 141 -20.44 -6.18 10.04
CA GLY A 141 -20.93 -4.80 9.99
C GLY A 141 -19.86 -3.78 9.57
N PRO A 142 -20.02 -2.51 9.97
CA PRO A 142 -19.06 -1.44 9.68
C PRO A 142 -17.63 -1.80 10.08
N THR A 143 -16.69 -1.69 9.13
CA THR A 143 -15.33 -2.20 9.27
C THR A 143 -14.33 -1.03 9.31
N ARG A 144 -13.57 -0.90 10.40
CA ARG A 144 -12.49 0.10 10.48
C ARG A 144 -11.36 -0.24 9.51
N LEU A 145 -10.70 0.77 8.93
CA LEU A 145 -9.65 0.60 7.92
C LEU A 145 -8.52 -0.37 8.34
N ALA A 146 -8.04 -0.29 9.58
CA ALA A 146 -7.00 -1.20 10.05
C ALA A 146 -7.47 -2.66 10.09
N PHE A 147 -8.73 -2.90 10.45
CA PHE A 147 -9.30 -4.24 10.43
C PHE A 147 -9.58 -4.71 9.00
N LEU A 148 -10.01 -3.82 8.10
CA LEU A 148 -10.13 -4.13 6.67
C LEU A 148 -8.79 -4.59 6.06
N GLU A 149 -7.70 -3.87 6.33
CA GLU A 149 -6.37 -4.24 5.84
C GLU A 149 -5.99 -5.64 6.31
N TYR A 150 -6.12 -5.91 7.62
CA TYR A 150 -5.78 -7.21 8.20
C TYR A 150 -6.60 -8.35 7.58
N THR A 151 -7.91 -8.15 7.42
CA THR A 151 -8.82 -9.14 6.84
C THR A 151 -8.52 -9.43 5.38
N LEU A 152 -8.26 -8.39 4.58
CA LEU A 152 -7.85 -8.53 3.18
C LEU A 152 -6.51 -9.26 3.04
N ILE A 153 -5.52 -8.96 3.90
CA ILE A 153 -4.22 -9.67 3.89
C ILE A 153 -4.43 -11.14 4.22
N GLY A 154 -5.28 -11.47 5.20
CA GLY A 154 -5.63 -12.84 5.54
C GLY A 154 -6.17 -13.60 4.33
N VAL A 155 -7.17 -13.05 3.63
CA VAL A 155 -7.72 -13.67 2.42
C VAL A 155 -6.69 -13.77 1.30
N ALA A 156 -5.94 -12.70 1.05
CA ALA A 156 -4.91 -12.68 0.03
C ALA A 156 -3.83 -13.76 0.26
N SER A 157 -3.51 -14.06 1.53
CA SER A 157 -2.52 -15.09 1.89
C SER A 157 -2.97 -16.51 1.54
N MET A 158 -4.28 -16.75 1.44
CA MET A 158 -4.83 -18.05 1.05
C MET A 158 -4.81 -18.28 -0.48
N ILE A 159 -4.81 -17.19 -1.26
CA ILE A 159 -4.93 -17.28 -2.74
C ILE A 159 -3.66 -16.86 -3.48
N SER A 160 -2.71 -16.19 -2.81
CA SER A 160 -1.48 -15.69 -3.41
C SER A 160 -0.25 -16.20 -2.67
N ALA A 161 0.38 -17.22 -3.25
CA ALA A 161 1.66 -17.75 -2.75
C ALA A 161 2.76 -16.66 -2.71
N ASN A 162 2.70 -15.71 -3.64
CA ASN A 162 3.69 -14.64 -3.79
C ASN A 162 3.29 -13.31 -3.11
N LEU A 163 2.39 -13.35 -2.12
CA LEU A 163 2.02 -12.15 -1.38
C LEU A 163 3.28 -11.52 -0.73
N LEU A 164 3.39 -10.20 -0.76
CA LEU A 164 4.56 -9.45 -0.32
C LEU A 164 4.36 -8.80 1.05
N ASN A 165 3.16 -8.88 1.61
CA ASN A 165 2.90 -8.61 3.03
C ASN A 165 3.70 -9.61 3.88
N ARG A 166 4.51 -9.13 4.83
CA ARG A 166 5.19 -9.98 5.83
C ARG A 166 4.35 -10.19 7.09
N GLU A 167 3.58 -9.17 7.47
CA GLU A 167 2.66 -9.19 8.61
C GLU A 167 1.24 -9.54 8.13
N GLY A 168 0.40 -10.04 9.03
CA GLY A 168 -1.00 -10.38 8.74
C GLY A 168 -1.24 -11.66 7.94
N ARG A 169 -0.17 -12.42 7.62
CA ARG A 169 -0.28 -13.77 7.04
C ARG A 169 -0.64 -14.78 8.13
N GLN A 170 -1.50 -15.75 7.82
CA GLN A 170 -1.55 -16.97 8.63
C GLN A 170 -0.17 -17.63 8.58
N ARG A 171 0.44 -17.88 9.74
CA ARG A 171 1.66 -18.69 9.80
C ARG A 171 1.27 -20.10 9.37
N SER A 172 1.92 -20.64 8.36
CA SER A 172 1.86 -22.07 8.08
C SER A 172 2.29 -22.81 9.35
N ALA A 173 1.44 -23.72 9.82
CA ALA A 173 1.75 -24.66 10.89
C ALA A 173 2.85 -25.64 10.45
#